data_AF-A0A3S5DI33-F1
#
_entry.id   AF-A0A3S5DI33-F1
#
_cell.length_a   1.000
_cell.length_b   1.000
_cell.length_c   1.000
_cell.angle_alpha   90.00
_cell.angle_beta   90.00
_cell.angle_gamma   90.00
#
_symmetry.space_group_name_H-M   'P 1'
#
loop_
_entity.id
_entity.type
_entity.pdbx_description
1 polymer ?
#
loop_
_entity_poly.entity_id
_entity_poly.type
_entity_poly.pdbx_seq_one_letter_code
_entity_poly.pdbx_strand_id
1 'polypeptide(L)' 'MTANILAAFPMNRLGDAIDIARAALFLGSDLSSYLHRHHPGRFNGGMLIH' A
#
# COMPACT_ATOMS: atom_id res chain seq x y z
N MET A 1 13.25 -19.57 -1.25
CA MET A 1 12.23 -19.08 -0.28
C MET A 1 11.62 -17.74 -0.70
N THR A 2 12.40 -16.72 -1.05
CA THR A 2 11.91 -15.39 -1.48
C THR A 2 11.07 -15.40 -2.76
N ALA A 3 11.39 -16.25 -3.73
CA ALA A 3 10.67 -16.35 -5.01
C ALA A 3 9.17 -16.73 -4.85
N ASN A 4 8.83 -17.58 -3.89
CA ASN A 4 7.43 -17.98 -3.64
C ASN A 4 6.60 -16.87 -3.00
N ILE A 5 7.23 -15.96 -2.25
CA ILE A 5 6.56 -14.83 -1.62
C ILE A 5 6.20 -13.77 -2.68
N LEU A 6 7.09 -13.53 -3.65
CA LEU A 6 6.84 -12.60 -4.77
C LEU A 6 5.66 -13.02 -5.64
N ALA A 7 5.46 -14.33 -5.85
CA ALA A 7 4.33 -14.86 -6.61
C ALA A 7 2.96 -14.59 -5.96
N ALA A 8 2.94 -14.31 -4.64
CA ALA A 8 1.72 -13.96 -3.91
C ALA A 8 1.38 -12.45 -3.99
N PHE A 9 2.25 -11.62 -4.57
CA PHE A 9 1.97 -10.21 -4.84
C PHE A 9 1.50 -10.02 -6.28
N PRO A 10 0.25 -9.57 -6.50
CA PRO A 10 -0.23 -9.22 -7.85
C PRO A 10 0.67 -8.22 -8.59
N MET A 11 1.34 -7.31 -7.87
CA MET A 11 2.30 -6.36 -8.44
C MET A 11 3.68 -6.95 -8.76
N ASN A 12 3.93 -8.22 -8.46
CA ASN A 12 5.16 -8.96 -8.73
C ASN A 12 6.46 -8.22 -8.30
N ARG A 13 6.35 -7.39 -7.26
CA ARG A 13 7.46 -6.69 -6.61
C ARG A 13 7.15 -6.50 -5.13
N LEU A 14 8.20 -6.33 -4.35
CA LEU A 14 8.06 -5.90 -2.95
C LEU A 14 7.73 -4.40 -2.92
N GLY A 15 7.00 -3.99 -1.87
CA GLY A 15 6.82 -2.57 -1.55
C GLY A 15 8.15 -1.96 -1.10
N ASP A 16 8.37 -0.71 -1.50
CA ASP A 16 9.51 0.10 -1.09
C ASP A 16 9.09 1.08 0.03
N ALA A 17 10.02 1.51 0.88
CA ALA A 17 9.79 2.53 1.89
C ALA A 17 9.24 3.83 1.28
N ILE A 18 9.64 4.13 0.04
CA ILE A 18 9.12 5.28 -0.72
C ILE A 18 7.63 5.14 -1.04
N ASP A 19 7.13 3.93 -1.30
CA ASP A 19 5.70 3.71 -1.58
C ASP A 19 4.86 4.06 -0.34
N ILE A 20 5.34 3.69 0.85
CA ILE A 20 4.69 4.01 2.12
C ILE A 20 4.79 5.51 2.44
N ALA A 21 5.94 6.13 2.22
CA ALA A 21 6.12 7.56 2.46
C ALA A 21 5.21 8.42 1.58
N ARG A 22 5.03 8.06 0.30
CA ARG A 22 4.11 8.74 -0.62
C ARG A 22 2.65 8.58 -0.23
N ALA A 23 2.27 7.39 0.22
CA ALA A 23 0.95 7.12 0.73
C ALA A 23 0.65 7.95 2.00
N ALA A 24 1.60 8.03 2.93
CA ALA A 24 1.47 8.87 4.12
C ALA A 24 1.40 10.35 3.78
N LEU A 25 2.19 10.82 2.79
CA LEU A 25 2.14 12.20 2.31
C LEU A 25 0.77 12.56 1.73
N PHE A 26 0.18 11.67 0.93
CA PHE A 26 -1.17 11.85 0.39
C PHE A 26 -2.20 11.96 1.51
N LEU A 27 -2.15 11.05 2.49
CA LEU A 27 -3.07 11.02 3.63
C LEU A 27 -2.92 12.21 4.58
N GLY A 28 -1.73 12.82 4.64
CA GLY A 28 -1.47 14.03 5.42
C GLY A 28 -1.79 15.34 4.68
N SER A 29 -2.23 15.27 3.42
CA SER A 29 -2.54 16.44 2.58
C SER A 29 -4.04 16.69 2.49
N ASP A 30 -4.44 17.89 2.08
CA ASP A 30 -5.85 18.22 1.86
C ASP A 30 -6.52 17.39 0.74
N LEU A 31 -5.74 16.68 -0.08
CA LEU A 31 -6.25 15.77 -1.11
C LEU A 31 -7.02 14.59 -0.50
N SER A 32 -6.74 14.23 0.75
CA SER A 32 -7.47 13.20 1.51
C SER A 32 -8.42 13.78 2.55
N SER A 33 -8.76 15.07 2.49
CA SER A 33 -9.61 15.75 3.48
C SER A 33 -10.99 15.11 3.66
N TYR A 34 -11.52 14.40 2.66
CA TYR A 34 -12.78 13.66 2.78
C TYR A 34 -12.61 12.20 3.25
N LEU A 35 -11.38 11.73 3.46
CA LEU A 35 -11.03 10.36 3.86
C LEU A 35 -10.72 10.27 5.37
N HIS A 36 -11.74 10.48 6.22
CA HIS A 36 -11.56 10.53 7.68
C HIS A 36 -11.47 9.17 8.39
N ARG A 37 -12.13 8.14 7.85
CA ARG A 37 -12.22 6.80 8.46
C ARG A 37 -12.04 5.70 7.42
N HIS A 38 -11.15 5.93 6.45
CA HIS A 38 -10.82 4.89 5.50
C HIS A 38 -10.12 3.74 6.25
N HIS A 39 -10.67 2.53 6.15
CA HIS A 39 -10.07 1.28 6.61
C HIS A 39 -8.57 1.25 6.22
N PRO A 40 -7.64 0.70 7.04
CA PRO A 40 -6.21 0.93 6.87
C PRO A 40 -5.82 0.76 5.41
N GLY A 41 -5.37 1.84 4.75
CA GLY A 41 -4.94 1.79 3.36
C GLY A 41 -3.86 0.72 3.25
N ARG A 42 -4.21 -0.46 2.71
CA ARG A 42 -3.28 -1.58 2.63
C ARG A 42 -2.38 -1.36 1.44
N PHE A 43 -1.24 -0.71 1.66
CA PHE A 43 -0.21 -0.49 0.65
C PHE A 43 0.67 -1.73 0.47
N ASN A 44 0.05 -2.86 0.11
CA ASN A 44 0.72 -4.16 0.02
C ASN A 44 0.73 -4.76 -1.39
N GLY A 45 0.46 -3.96 -2.41
CA GLY A 45 0.49 -4.42 -3.81
C GLY A 45 -0.53 -5.52 -4.14
N GLY A 46 -1.63 -5.61 -3.39
CA GLY A 46 -2.69 -6.60 -3.59
C GLY A 46 -2.49 -7.92 -2.86
N MET A 47 -1.51 -8.02 -1.95
CA MET A 47 -1.27 -9.24 -1.15
C MET A 47 -2.46 -9.64 -0.25
N LEU A 48 -3.33 -8.69 0.12
CA LEU A 48 -4.55 -8.96 0.91
C LEU A 48 -5.70 -8.10 0.37
N ILE A 49 -6.63 -8.72 -0.34
CA ILE A 49 -7.83 -8.10 -0.91
C ILE A 49 -9.04 -8.67 -0.14
N HIS A 50 -9.90 -7.79 0.37
CA HIS A 50 -11.17 -8.13 1.04
C HIS A 50 -12.21 -7.08 0.67
#